data_AF-A0AA41XRW2-F1
#
_entry.id   AF-A0AA41XRW2-F1
#
_cell.length_a   1.000
_cell.length_b   1.000
_cell.length_c   1.000
_cell.angle_alpha   90.00
_cell.angle_beta   90.00
_cell.angle_gamma   90.00
#
_symmetry.space_group_name_H-M   'P 1'
#
loop_
_entity.id
_entity.type
_entity.pdbx_description
1 polymer ?
#
loop_
_entity_poly.entity_id
_entity_poly.type
_entity_poly.pdbx_seq_one_letter_code
_entity_poly.pdbx_strand_id
1 'polypeptide(L)'
;MVQRPALARIDDRSLVAVMGSVHRYGDRRMPLPGALGIVAAAAGALAAAAAGRWIAAALAGTAVTLLLVWLGLYLRVSAPINRQLTAAAEANTVPANARALQSDWDRVINVRAALQGAALLALCLALAA
;
A
#
# COMPACT_ATOMS: atom_id res chain seq x y z
N MET A 1 -15.19 -2.25 0.00
CA MET A 1 -14.44 -2.50 -1.26
C MET A 1 -15.42 -2.62 -2.41
N VAL A 2 -15.43 -1.65 -3.32
CA VAL A 2 -16.32 -1.68 -4.50
C VAL A 2 -15.68 -2.39 -5.70
N GLN A 3 -14.35 -2.41 -5.76
CA GLN A 3 -13.59 -2.94 -6.90
C GLN A 3 -13.73 -4.45 -7.04
N ARG A 4 -13.49 -5.22 -5.97
CA ARG A 4 -13.63 -6.69 -5.99
C ARG A 4 -14.98 -7.18 -6.53
N PRO A 5 -16.14 -6.73 -6.02
CA PRO A 5 -17.43 -7.17 -6.56
C PRO A 5 -17.68 -6.67 -7.99
N ALA A 6 -17.16 -5.50 -8.38
CA ALA A 6 -17.27 -5.02 -9.77
C ALA A 6 -16.44 -5.88 -10.74
N LEU A 7 -15.20 -6.19 -10.40
CA LEU A 7 -14.31 -7.03 -11.21
C LEU A 7 -14.82 -8.48 -11.32
N ALA A 8 -15.57 -8.98 -10.34
CA ALA A 8 -16.20 -10.30 -10.39
C ALA A 8 -17.30 -10.42 -11.46
N ARG A 9 -17.79 -9.29 -12.02
CA ARG A 9 -18.89 -9.24 -13.00
C ARG A 9 -18.43 -9.07 -14.45
N ILE A 10 -17.14 -8.89 -14.69
CA ILE A 10 -16.56 -8.69 -16.03
C ILE A 10 -15.67 -9.87 -16.41
N ASP A 11 -15.36 -10.03 -17.69
CA ASP A 11 -14.43 -11.07 -18.17
C ASP A 11 -12.96 -10.78 -17.81
N ASP A 12 -12.11 -11.79 -17.99
CA ASP A 12 -10.70 -11.73 -17.60
C ASP A 12 -9.89 -10.73 -18.44
N ARG A 13 -10.24 -10.54 -19.72
CA ARG A 13 -9.57 -9.54 -20.57
C ARG A 13 -9.87 -8.14 -20.08
N SER A 14 -11.13 -7.83 -19.78
CA SER A 14 -11.51 -6.54 -19.19
C SER A 14 -10.87 -6.32 -17.83
N LEU A 15 -10.81 -7.35 -16.97
CA LEU A 15 -10.11 -7.27 -15.68
C LEU A 15 -8.64 -6.90 -15.88
N VAL A 16 -7.91 -7.61 -16.74
CA VAL A 16 -6.48 -7.37 -16.97
C VAL A 16 -6.25 -5.98 -17.54
N ALA A 17 -7.04 -5.55 -18.52
CA ALA A 17 -6.91 -4.22 -19.12
C ALA A 17 -7.10 -3.09 -18.09
N VAL A 18 -8.15 -3.19 -17.27
CA VAL A 18 -8.46 -2.20 -16.23
C VAL A 18 -7.40 -2.23 -15.14
N MET A 19 -7.12 -3.40 -14.57
CA MET A 19 -6.23 -3.52 -13.42
C MET A 19 -4.77 -3.28 -13.77
N GLY A 20 -4.30 -3.75 -14.92
CA GLY A 20 -2.97 -3.42 -15.44
C GLY A 20 -2.80 -1.90 -15.61
N SER A 21 -3.82 -1.21 -16.13
CA SER A 21 -3.80 0.25 -16.24
C SER A 21 -3.76 0.94 -14.88
N VAL A 22 -4.62 0.52 -13.94
CA VAL A 22 -4.65 1.05 -12.56
C VAL A 22 -3.28 0.87 -11.89
N HIS A 23 -2.69 -0.31 -12.01
CA HIS A 23 -1.38 -0.61 -11.43
C HIS A 23 -0.26 0.22 -12.05
N ARG A 24 -0.24 0.38 -13.38
CA ARG A 24 0.73 1.23 -14.08
C ARG A 24 0.75 2.66 -13.55
N TYR A 25 -0.42 3.27 -13.38
CA TYR A 25 -0.50 4.64 -12.87
C TYR A 25 -0.26 4.70 -11.36
N GLY A 26 -0.77 3.72 -10.61
CA GLY A 26 -0.56 3.60 -9.18
C GLY A 26 0.92 3.53 -8.82
N ASP A 27 1.66 2.61 -9.45
CA ASP A 27 3.09 2.40 -9.19
C ASP A 27 3.95 3.61 -9.59
N ARG A 28 3.50 4.41 -10.56
CA ARG A 28 4.21 5.63 -10.97
C ARG A 28 3.97 6.83 -10.05
N ARG A 29 2.78 6.94 -9.45
CA ARG A 29 2.37 8.16 -8.72
C ARG A 29 2.36 8.00 -7.20
N MET A 30 2.07 6.81 -6.70
CA MET A 30 1.92 6.56 -5.25
C MET A 30 3.23 6.42 -4.45
N PRO A 31 4.42 6.12 -5.02
CA PRO A 31 5.65 6.02 -4.21
C PRO A 31 6.01 7.31 -3.49
N LEU A 32 5.79 8.48 -4.13
CA LEU A 32 6.14 9.79 -3.58
C LEU A 32 5.39 10.10 -2.27
N PRO A 33 4.04 10.07 -2.23
CA PRO A 33 3.30 10.27 -0.98
C PRO A 33 3.67 9.26 0.11
N GLY A 34 3.88 7.99 -0.25
CA GLY A 34 4.26 6.94 0.71
C GLY A 34 5.62 7.18 1.35
N ALA A 35 6.63 7.52 0.55
CA ALA A 35 7.98 7.83 1.03
C ALA A 35 7.98 9.08 1.92
N LEU A 36 7.28 10.14 1.50
CA LEU A 36 7.13 11.35 2.30
C LEU A 36 6.48 11.08 3.65
N GLY A 37 5.44 10.24 3.69
CA GLY A 37 4.78 9.84 4.94
C GLY A 37 5.73 9.13 5.91
N ILE A 38 6.55 8.20 5.42
CA ILE A 38 7.55 7.49 6.24
C ILE A 38 8.61 8.46 6.78
N VAL A 39 9.16 9.32 5.91
CA VAL A 39 10.20 10.29 6.31
C VAL A 39 9.66 11.28 7.34
N ALA A 40 8.44 11.80 7.13
CA ALA A 40 7.80 12.71 8.07
C ALA A 40 7.53 12.05 9.43
N ALA A 41 7.04 10.81 9.45
CA ALA A 41 6.82 10.07 10.69
C ALA A 41 8.15 9.82 11.45
N ALA A 42 9.23 9.48 10.74
CA ALA A 42 10.55 9.29 11.32
C ALA A 42 11.11 10.60 11.89
N ALA A 43 11.01 11.70 11.15
CA ALA A 43 11.40 13.02 11.63
C ALA A 43 10.61 13.41 12.89
N GLY A 44 9.30 13.15 12.93
CA GLY A 44 8.46 13.39 14.10
C GLY A 44 8.89 12.57 15.32
N ALA A 45 9.21 11.29 15.14
CA ALA A 45 9.71 10.44 16.22
C ALA A 45 11.04 10.94 16.79
N LEU A 46 11.98 11.33 15.92
CA LEU A 46 13.28 11.88 16.31
C LEU A 46 13.13 13.23 17.02
N ALA A 47 12.27 14.11 16.53
CA ALA A 47 12.00 15.40 17.15
C ALA A 47 11.39 15.23 18.56
N ALA A 48 10.43 14.31 18.72
CA ALA A 48 9.84 14.01 20.01
C ALA A 48 10.88 13.45 21.00
N ALA A 49 11.76 12.56 20.55
CA ALA A 49 12.85 12.01 21.36
C ALA A 49 13.84 13.10 21.79
N ALA A 50 14.25 13.98 20.86
CA ALA A 50 15.15 15.10 21.15
C ALA A 50 14.54 16.10 22.16
N ALA A 51 13.22 16.23 22.17
CA ALA A 51 12.47 17.05 23.13
C ALA A 51 12.17 16.33 24.46
N GLY A 52 12.64 15.09 24.67
CA GLY A 52 12.36 14.30 25.87
C GLY A 52 10.93 13.78 25.98
N ARG A 53 10.11 13.89 24.92
CA ARG A 53 8.73 13.38 24.86
C ARG A 53 8.73 11.90 24.46
N TRP A 54 9.20 11.04 25.36
CA TRP A 54 9.43 9.63 25.08
C TRP A 54 8.17 8.84 24.68
N ILE A 55 7.00 9.18 25.24
CA ILE A 55 5.73 8.54 24.87
C ILE A 55 5.37 8.87 23.41
N ALA A 56 5.41 10.16 23.04
CA ALA A 56 5.19 10.58 21.65
C ALA A 56 6.22 9.97 20.69
N ALA A 57 7.49 9.90 21.09
CA ALA A 57 8.54 9.28 20.31
C ALA A 57 8.28 7.79 20.05
N ALA A 58 7.85 7.04 21.08
CA ALA A 58 7.52 5.62 20.95
C ALA A 58 6.30 5.38 20.04
N LEU A 59 5.26 6.22 20.16
CA LEU A 59 4.06 6.14 19.31
C LEU A 59 4.37 6.47 17.85
N ALA A 60 5.12 7.54 17.60
CA ALA A 60 5.58 7.89 16.26
C ALA A 60 6.53 6.83 15.68
N GLY A 61 7.43 6.26 16.50
CA GLY A 61 8.29 5.14 16.12
C GLY A 61 7.49 3.90 15.73
N THR A 62 6.43 3.58 16.47
CA THR A 62 5.50 2.50 16.11
C THR A 62 4.85 2.75 14.74
N ALA A 63 4.42 3.98 14.47
CA ALA A 63 3.89 4.34 13.16
C ALA A 63 4.92 4.12 12.04
N VAL A 64 6.19 4.50 12.26
CA VAL A 64 7.28 4.23 11.30
C VAL A 64 7.42 2.73 11.05
N THR A 65 7.45 1.90 12.08
CA THR A 65 7.54 0.44 11.92
C THR A 65 6.37 -0.12 11.11
N LEU A 66 5.13 0.31 11.40
CA LEU A 66 3.94 -0.10 10.65
C LEU A 66 4.03 0.30 9.17
N LEU A 67 4.52 1.52 8.88
CA LEU A 67 4.70 1.99 7.51
C LEU A 67 5.83 1.26 6.76
N LEU A 68 6.88 0.83 7.46
CA LEU A 68 7.93 -0.01 6.88
C LEU A 68 7.42 -1.42 6.55
N VAL A 69 6.59 -2.02 7.43
CA VAL A 69 5.91 -3.28 7.14
C VAL A 69 4.97 -3.13 5.94
N TRP A 70 4.20 -2.04 5.90
CA TRP A 70 3.33 -1.68 4.78
C TRP A 70 4.11 -1.57 3.45
N LEU A 71 5.30 -0.95 3.48
CA LEU A 71 6.18 -0.84 2.32
C LEU A 71 6.76 -2.19 1.91
N GLY A 72 7.16 -3.02 2.89
CA GLY A 72 7.62 -4.38 2.65
C GLY A 72 6.58 -5.23 1.92
N LEU A 73 5.31 -5.16 2.35
CA LEU A 73 4.20 -5.85 1.67
C LEU A 73 4.00 -5.35 0.23
N TYR A 74 4.14 -4.04 -0.01
CA TYR A 74 4.11 -3.51 -1.36
C TYR A 74 5.23 -4.10 -2.22
N LEU A 75 6.48 -4.03 -1.76
CA LEU A 75 7.64 -4.46 -2.56
C LEU A 75 7.65 -5.97 -2.83
N ARG A 76 7.19 -6.78 -1.87
CA ARG A 76 7.26 -8.24 -1.93
C ARG A 76 6.03 -8.89 -2.55
N VAL A 77 4.86 -8.25 -2.50
CA VAL A 77 3.58 -8.85 -2.94
C VAL A 77 2.90 -7.99 -3.99
N SER A 78 2.56 -6.74 -3.66
CA SER A 78 1.79 -5.88 -4.59
C SER A 78 2.56 -5.57 -5.87
N ALA A 79 3.81 -5.12 -5.78
CA ALA A 79 4.59 -4.70 -6.94
C ALA A 79 4.84 -5.84 -7.96
N PRO A 80 5.17 -7.09 -7.55
CA PRO A 80 5.24 -8.21 -8.50
C PRO A 80 3.92 -8.48 -9.23
N ILE A 81 2.78 -8.45 -8.52
CA ILE A 81 1.46 -8.66 -9.13
C ILE A 81 1.11 -7.51 -10.09
N ASN A 82 1.36 -6.28 -9.66
CA ASN A 82 1.15 -5.06 -10.44
C ASN A 82 1.90 -5.12 -11.77
N ARG A 83 3.18 -5.53 -11.74
CA ARG A 83 4.02 -5.70 -12.94
C ARG A 83 3.46 -6.77 -13.87
N GLN A 84 3.04 -7.92 -13.35
CA GLN A 84 2.46 -8.99 -14.18
C GLN A 84 1.19 -8.54 -14.88
N LEU A 85 0.26 -7.92 -14.15
CA LEU A 85 -1.00 -7.43 -14.73
C LEU A 85 -0.77 -6.26 -15.70
N THR A 86 0.20 -5.38 -15.40
CA THR A 86 0.59 -4.27 -16.30
C THR A 86 1.17 -4.81 -17.60
N ALA A 87 2.14 -5.72 -17.52
CA ALA A 87 2.77 -6.31 -18.70
C ALA A 87 1.76 -7.09 -19.55
N ALA A 88 0.85 -7.83 -18.92
CA ALA A 88 -0.22 -8.54 -19.62
C ALA A 88 -1.17 -7.58 -20.36
N ALA A 89 -1.55 -6.49 -19.72
CA ALA A 89 -2.38 -5.44 -20.33
C ALA A 89 -1.67 -4.76 -21.51
N GLU A 90 -0.38 -4.44 -21.38
CA GLU A 90 0.41 -3.83 -22.45
C GLU A 90 0.59 -4.77 -23.64
N ALA A 91 0.75 -6.07 -23.39
CA ALA A 91 0.84 -7.09 -24.42
C ALA A 91 -0.53 -7.53 -24.99
N ASN A 92 -1.65 -7.00 -24.49
CA ASN A 92 -3.01 -7.44 -24.81
C ASN A 92 -3.24 -8.96 -24.62
N THR A 93 -2.58 -9.54 -23.61
CA THR A 93 -2.68 -10.96 -23.25
C THR A 93 -3.46 -11.16 -21.96
N VAL A 94 -4.00 -12.36 -21.77
CA VAL A 94 -4.72 -12.74 -20.55
C VAL A 94 -3.99 -13.91 -19.89
N PRO A 95 -3.33 -13.71 -18.73
CA PRO A 95 -2.70 -14.79 -18.00
C PRO A 95 -3.73 -15.81 -17.54
N ALA A 96 -3.40 -17.10 -17.60
CA ALA A 96 -4.29 -18.17 -17.14
C ALA A 96 -4.65 -18.05 -15.64
N ASN A 97 -3.80 -17.38 -14.86
CA ASN A 97 -3.97 -17.13 -13.44
C ASN A 97 -4.44 -15.69 -13.12
N ALA A 98 -5.00 -14.94 -14.07
CA ALA A 98 -5.41 -13.53 -13.88
C ALA A 98 -6.31 -13.33 -12.64
N ARG A 99 -7.25 -14.25 -12.41
CA ARG A 99 -8.14 -14.21 -11.23
C ARG A 99 -7.41 -14.48 -9.92
N ALA A 100 -6.44 -15.38 -9.91
CA ALA A 100 -5.63 -15.65 -8.73
C ALA A 100 -4.77 -14.42 -8.39
N LEU A 101 -4.10 -13.83 -9.39
CA LEU A 101 -3.33 -12.60 -9.23
C LEU A 101 -4.20 -11.47 -8.65
N GLN A 102 -5.40 -11.26 -9.17
CA GLN A 102 -6.29 -10.23 -8.64
C GLN A 102 -6.78 -10.55 -7.22
N SER A 103 -7.08 -11.81 -6.91
CA SER A 103 -7.53 -12.22 -5.58
C SER A 103 -6.45 -12.01 -4.52
N ASP A 104 -5.20 -12.32 -4.84
CA ASP A 104 -4.05 -12.08 -3.96
C ASP A 104 -3.82 -10.59 -3.75
N TRP A 105 -3.97 -9.79 -4.81
CA TRP A 105 -3.90 -8.34 -4.73
C TRP A 105 -4.99 -7.75 -3.82
N ASP A 106 -6.25 -8.19 -4.00
CA ASP A 106 -7.40 -7.76 -3.19
C ASP A 106 -7.21 -8.10 -1.70
N ARG A 107 -6.50 -9.20 -1.39
CA ARG A 107 -6.19 -9.57 0.00
C ARG A 107 -5.14 -8.65 0.60
N VAL A 108 -4.02 -8.43 -0.09
CA VAL A 108 -2.91 -7.64 0.47
C VAL A 108 -3.27 -6.15 0.61
N ILE A 109 -4.12 -5.60 -0.27
CA ILE A 109 -4.52 -4.19 -0.16
C ILE A 109 -5.35 -3.91 1.10
N ASN A 110 -6.17 -4.86 1.58
CA ASN A 110 -6.86 -4.74 2.87
C ASN A 110 -5.87 -4.66 4.04
N VAL A 111 -4.88 -5.55 4.07
CA VAL A 111 -3.84 -5.56 5.11
C VAL A 111 -3.07 -4.25 5.10
N ARG A 112 -2.68 -3.77 3.91
CA ARG A 112 -2.00 -2.48 3.75
C ARG A 112 -2.87 -1.31 4.22
N ALA A 113 -4.15 -1.28 3.88
CA ALA A 113 -5.05 -0.24 4.37
C ALA A 113 -5.16 -0.24 5.90
N ALA A 114 -5.26 -1.42 6.53
CA ALA A 114 -5.29 -1.55 7.98
C ALA A 114 -3.99 -1.07 8.66
N LEU A 115 -2.82 -1.45 8.12
CA LEU A 115 -1.52 -0.98 8.62
C LEU A 115 -1.39 0.54 8.53
N GLN A 116 -1.84 1.13 7.42
CA GLN A 116 -1.79 2.57 7.22
C GLN A 116 -2.75 3.31 8.17
N GLY A 117 -3.95 2.76 8.42
CA GLY A 117 -4.88 3.28 9.42
C GLY A 117 -4.34 3.19 10.84
N ALA A 118 -3.70 2.08 11.20
CA ALA A 118 -3.06 1.92 12.51
C ALA A 118 -1.86 2.88 12.68
N ALA A 119 -1.07 3.09 11.63
CA ALA A 119 0.01 4.08 11.65
C ALA A 119 -0.53 5.50 11.84
N LEU A 120 -1.61 5.87 11.15
CA LEU A 120 -2.28 7.16 11.34
C LEU A 120 -2.78 7.33 12.78
N LEU A 121 -3.42 6.31 13.34
CA LEU A 121 -3.88 6.34 14.73
C LEU A 121 -2.72 6.54 15.71
N ALA A 122 -1.62 5.82 15.52
CA ALA A 122 -0.42 5.97 16.34
C ALA A 122 0.18 7.39 16.25
N LEU A 123 0.19 8.00 15.06
CA LEU A 123 0.61 9.39 14.88
C LEU A 123 -0.35 10.37 15.58
N CYS A 124 -1.67 10.17 15.49
CA CYS A 124 -2.64 10.99 16.21
C CYS A 124 -2.47 10.91 17.73
N LEU A 125 -2.22 9.71 18.26
CA LEU A 125 -1.93 9.53 19.68
C LEU A 125 -0.61 10.20 20.07
N ALA A 126 0.42 10.15 19.22
CA ALA A 126 1.68 10.83 19.45
C ALA A 126 1.53 12.36 19.55
N LEU A 127 0.60 12.95 18.78
CA LEU A 127 0.30 14.38 18.87
C LEU A 127 -0.35 14.75 20.21
N ALA A 128 -1.16 13.85 20.78
CA ALA A 128 -1.89 14.07 22.03
C ALA A 128 -1.08 13.77 23.31
N ALA A 129 0.10 13.15 23.20
CA ALA A 129 0.91 12.66 24.32
C ALA A 129 2.12 13.55 24.62
#